data_AF-A0A843KAC5-F1
#
_entry.id   AF-A0A843KAC5-F1
#
_cell.length_a   1.000
_cell.length_b   1.000
_cell.length_c   1.000
_cell.angle_alpha   90.00
_cell.angle_beta   90.00
_cell.angle_gamma   90.00
#
_symmetry.space_group_name_H-M   'P 1'
#
loop_
_entity.id
_entity.type
_entity.pdbx_description
1 polymer ?
#
loop_
_entity_poly.entity_id
_entity_poly.type
_entity_poly.pdbx_seq_one_letter_code
_entity_poly.pdbx_strand_id
1 'polypeptide(L)' 'MDFSKYQCQFCGRPAKQYVFAAFCCESEDCVDKAREERGGPGGHMKAKMHGDIVNIKDE' A
#
# COMPACT_ATOMS: atom_id res chain seq x y z
N MET A 1 6.65 -8.83 14.91
CA MET A 1 7.28 -8.89 13.58
C MET A 1 8.59 -8.11 13.65
N ASP A 2 9.69 -8.68 13.17
CA ASP A 2 10.99 -7.99 13.17
C ASP A 2 11.12 -7.14 11.91
N PHE A 3 11.04 -5.82 12.04
CA PHE A 3 11.07 -4.88 10.91
C PHE A 3 12.48 -4.57 10.39
N SER A 4 13.51 -4.88 11.18
CA SER A 4 14.91 -4.60 10.84
C SER A 4 15.40 -5.36 9.61
N LYS A 5 14.71 -6.45 9.24
CA LYS A 5 14.97 -7.26 8.04
C LYS A 5 14.30 -6.72 6.78
N TYR A 6 13.41 -5.74 6.91
CA TYR A 6 12.60 -5.23 5.82
C TYR A 6 12.98 -3.79 5.50
N GLN A 7 12.93 -3.44 4.23
CA GLN A 7 13.14 -2.09 3.74
C GLN A 7 11.80 -1.50 3.29
N CYS A 8 11.68 -0.19 3.42
CA CYS A 8 10.58 0.59 2.89
C CYS A 8 10.56 0.43 1.38
N GLN A 9 9.43 -0.04 0.85
CA GLN A 9 9.27 -0.31 -0.58
C GLN A 9 9.33 0.96 -1.44
N PHE A 10 9.19 2.14 -0.84
CA PHE A 10 9.14 3.44 -1.54
C PHE A 10 10.43 4.25 -1.50
N CYS A 11 11.26 4.08 -0.47
CA CYS A 11 12.51 4.87 -0.31
C CYS A 11 13.74 4.04 0.07
N GLY A 12 13.61 2.73 0.29
CA GLY A 12 14.73 1.84 0.62
C GLY A 12 15.28 1.94 2.06
N ARG A 13 14.87 2.95 2.84
CA ARG A 13 15.20 3.04 4.27
C ARG A 13 14.65 1.84 5.07
N PRO A 14 15.15 1.53 6.26
CA PRO A 14 14.59 0.48 7.10
C PRO A 14 13.07 0.67 7.29
N ALA A 15 12.31 -0.41 7.12
CA ALA A 15 10.90 -0.39 7.41
C ALA A 15 10.69 -0.26 8.92
N LYS A 16 9.65 0.47 9.31
CA LYS A 16 9.24 0.66 10.71
C LYS A 16 7.82 0.17 10.95
N GLN A 17 7.04 0.06 9.88
CA GLN A 17 5.63 -0.29 9.93
C GLN A 17 5.22 -1.09 8.69
N TYR A 18 4.12 -1.82 8.81
CA TYR A 18 3.44 -2.49 7.70
C TYR A 18 2.05 -1.87 7.56
N VAL A 19 1.84 -1.07 6.51
CA VAL A 19 0.61 -0.30 6.28
C VAL A 19 0.21 -0.42 4.82
N PHE A 20 -1.10 -0.44 4.55
CA PHE A 20 -1.62 -0.60 3.19
C PHE A 20 -1.01 -1.79 2.43
N ALA A 21 -0.81 -2.91 3.15
CA ALA A 21 -0.15 -4.11 2.63
C ALA A 21 1.30 -3.93 2.13
N ALA A 22 1.98 -2.84 2.51
CA ALA A 22 3.35 -2.54 2.14
C ALA A 22 4.24 -2.30 3.38
N PHE A 23 5.51 -2.73 3.30
CA PHE A 23 6.53 -2.35 4.27
C PHE A 23 6.93 -0.90 4.03
N CYS A 24 6.76 -0.07 5.05
CA CYS A 24 6.96 1.37 4.94
C CYS A 24 7.81 1.91 6.09
N CYS A 25 8.53 3.00 5.83
CA CYS A 25 9.12 3.80 6.89
C CYS A 25 8.07 4.71 7.52
N GLU A 26 8.46 5.53 8.49
CA GLU A 26 7.58 6.48 9.20
C GLU A 26 7.36 7.82 8.47
N SER A 27 7.89 7.97 7.25
CA SER A 27 7.72 9.18 6.44
C SER A 27 6.31 9.25 5.85
N GLU A 28 5.61 10.36 6.03
CA GLU A 28 4.26 10.58 5.49
C GLU A 28 4.20 10.35 3.97
N ASP A 29 5.17 10.87 3.21
CA ASP A 29 5.32 10.61 1.77
C ASP A 29 5.27 9.12 1.38
N CYS A 30 5.93 8.26 2.15
CA CYS A 30 5.97 6.83 1.84
C CYS A 30 4.65 6.14 2.23
N VAL A 31 3.99 6.63 3.28
CA VAL A 31 2.69 6.13 3.74
C VAL A 31 1.58 6.53 2.75
N ASP A 32 1.60 7.76 2.24
CA ASP A 32 0.66 8.20 1.19
C ASP A 32 0.91 7.47 -0.13
N LYS A 33 2.16 7.23 -0.54
CA LYS A 33 2.46 6.38 -1.70
C LYS A 33 1.95 4.95 -1.52
N ALA A 34 2.12 4.37 -0.33
CA ALA A 34 1.57 3.06 -0.01
C ALA A 34 0.04 3.05 -0.12
N ARG A 35 -0.62 4.08 0.40
CA ARG A 35 -2.07 4.25 0.34
C ARG A 35 -2.56 4.43 -1.10
N GLU A 36 -1.87 5.25 -1.90
CA GLU A 36 -2.21 5.49 -3.30
C GLU A 36 -2.01 4.23 -4.15
N GLU A 37 -0.87 3.54 -4.01
CA GLU A 37 -0.57 2.31 -4.72
C GLU A 37 -1.60 1.22 -4.41
N ARG A 38 -1.98 1.10 -3.14
CA ARG A 38 -2.98 0.13 -2.69
C ARG A 38 -4.40 0.55 -3.10
N GLY A 39 -4.65 1.83 -3.34
CA GLY A 39 -5.95 2.36 -3.73
C GLY A 39 -6.85 2.70 -2.55
N GLY A 40 -6.36 3.52 -1.62
CA GLY A 40 -7.12 4.04 -0.47
C GLY A 40 -7.14 3.10 0.75
N PRO A 41 -7.88 3.49 1.82
CA PRO A 41 -7.84 2.81 3.12
C PRO A 41 -8.30 1.34 3.10
N GLY A 42 -9.09 0.92 2.10
CA GLY A 42 -9.50 -0.48 1.90
C GLY A 42 -8.67 -1.25 0.87
N GLY A 43 -7.74 -0.59 0.17
CA GLY A 43 -6.85 -1.24 -0.77
C GLY A 43 -7.49 -1.86 -2.01
N HIS A 44 -8.62 -1.29 -2.46
CA HIS A 44 -9.41 -1.80 -3.58
C HIS A 44 -9.73 -0.74 -4.64
N MET A 45 -9.27 0.52 -4.52
CA MET A 45 -9.67 1.58 -5.46
C MET A 45 -8.77 1.74 -6.68
N LYS A 46 -7.50 1.31 -6.67
CA LYS A 46 -6.62 1.51 -7.84
C LYS A 46 -7.08 0.67 -9.04
N ALA A 47 -7.62 -0.53 -8.78
CA ALA A 47 -8.28 -1.36 -9.79
C ALA A 47 -9.63 -0.81 -10.27
N LYS A 48 -10.20 0.21 -9.60
CA LYS A 48 -11.47 0.85 -9.99
C LYS A 48 -11.26 2.18 -10.74
N MET A 49 -10.06 2.79 -10.66
CA MET A 49 -9.72 4.07 -11.31
C MET A 49 -9.06 3.91 -12.69
N HIS A 50 -8.34 2.81 -12.94
CA HIS A 50 -8.11 2.34 -14.31
C HIS A 50 -9.39 1.60 -14.71
N GLY A 51 -10.03 1.96 -15.83
CA GLY A 51 -11.38 1.52 -16.22
C GLY A 51 -11.56 0.02 -16.52
N ASP A 52 -10.82 -0.86 -15.87
CA ASP A 52 -11.11 -2.28 -15.82
C ASP A 52 -12.24 -2.49 -14.79
N ILE A 53 -13.46 -2.49 -15.30
CA ILE A 53 -14.67 -2.85 -14.57
C ILE A 53 -14.46 -4.23 -13.93
N VAL A 54 -14.05 -4.27 -12.68
CA VAL A 54 -14.08 -5.49 -11.88
C VAL A 54 -15.56 -5.83 -11.67
N ASN A 55 -16.06 -6.77 -12.48
CA ASN A 55 -17.34 -7.44 -12.31
C ASN A 55 -17.33 -8.16 -10.96
N ILE A 56 -17.79 -7.48 -9.91
CA ILE A 56 -18.11 -8.11 -8.65
C ILE A 56 -19.50 -8.72 -8.86
N LYS A 57 -19.55 -10.02 -9.19
CA LYS A 57 -20.79 -10.80 -9.08
C LYS A 57 -21.07 -10.98 -7.60
N ASP A 58 -22.10 -10.29 -7.12
CA ASP A 58 -22.79 -10.60 -5.87
C ASP A 58 -23.77 -11.74 -6.20
N GLU A 59 -23.58 -12.92 -5.61
CA GLU A 59 -24.57 -14.03 -5.60
C GLU A 59 -25.27 -14.05 -4.24
#